data_AF-A0A968JKI0-F1
#
_entry.id   AF-A0A968JKI0-F1
#
_cell.length_a   1.000
_cell.length_b   1.000
_cell.length_c   1.000
_cell.angle_alpha   90.00
_cell.angle_beta   90.00
_cell.angle_gamma   90.00
#
_symmetry.space_group_name_H-M   'P 1'
#
loop_
_entity.id
_entity.type
_entity.pdbx_description
1 polymer ?
#
loop_
_entity_poly.entity_id
_entity_poly.type
_entity_poly.pdbx_seq_one_letter_code
_entity_poly.pdbx_strand_id
1 'polypeptide(L)'
;LYFSDIRLFFLFMLLFAFLFPVLFVIAQGSTLYDGWRHLLFTYPPLVAFVALTWDTALAQFEQKKGILIALLVAMSAMMIEPLIFIVRNPHYPYVYFNPIAGGIRSAYGEFETDYWGVSVKQGLDWMEQQGIVSENMTDTITVISNFSDALDKYAKKKYKGKVKTGYARFRQRYDLNWDYALFASRFVSGTHLKQGTWPPEDKTIHTIDANGVPLLAILKMITTWHSEG
;
A
#
# COMPACT_ATOMS: atom_id res chain seq x y z
N LEU A 1 31.08 25.74 -27.99
CA LEU A 1 31.07 24.42 -28.63
C LEU A 1 31.65 23.35 -27.68
N TYR A 2 32.90 23.44 -27.22
CA TYR A 2 33.47 22.42 -26.32
C TYR A 2 32.70 22.18 -24.99
N PHE A 3 32.19 23.24 -24.36
CA PHE A 3 31.42 23.14 -23.10
C PHE A 3 30.02 22.53 -23.26
N SER A 4 29.39 22.64 -24.44
CA SER A 4 28.06 22.07 -24.67
C SER A 4 28.11 20.55 -24.79
N ASP A 5 29.17 20.02 -25.40
CA ASP A 5 29.34 18.58 -25.63
C ASP A 5 29.61 17.84 -24.32
N ILE A 6 30.42 18.44 -23.42
CA ILE A 6 30.69 17.91 -22.08
C ILE A 6 29.41 17.86 -21.24
N ARG A 7 28.59 18.92 -21.28
CA ARG A 7 27.32 18.97 -20.54
C ARG A 7 26.35 17.90 -21.02
N LEU A 8 26.22 17.75 -22.34
CA LEU A 8 25.35 16.74 -22.95
C LEU A 8 25.80 15.33 -22.57
N PHE A 9 27.12 15.08 -22.55
CA PHE A 9 27.68 13.82 -22.09
C PHE A 9 27.30 13.50 -20.63
N PHE A 10 27.42 14.46 -19.70
CA PHE A 10 27.03 14.23 -18.30
C PHE A 10 25.52 13.99 -18.14
N LEU A 11 24.67 14.75 -18.84
CA LEU A 11 23.23 14.51 -18.83
C LEU A 11 22.88 13.12 -19.37
N PHE A 12 23.54 12.70 -20.44
CA PHE A 12 23.41 11.34 -20.97
C PHE A 12 23.84 10.28 -19.95
N MET A 13 24.99 10.47 -19.28
CA MET A 13 25.46 9.54 -18.24
C MET A 13 24.49 9.42 -17.06
N LEU A 14 23.90 10.53 -16.60
CA LEU A 14 22.89 10.51 -15.55
C LEU A 14 21.62 9.76 -15.99
N LEU A 15 21.14 10.04 -17.20
CA LEU A 15 19.98 9.36 -17.75
C LEU A 15 20.24 7.86 -17.97
N PHE A 16 21.42 7.51 -18.45
CA PHE A 16 21.86 6.13 -18.61
C PHE A 16 21.94 5.40 -17.26
N ALA A 17 22.54 6.02 -16.23
CA ALA A 17 22.64 5.44 -14.90
C ALA A 17 21.27 5.15 -14.25
N PHE A 18 20.23 5.90 -14.63
CA PHE A 18 18.85 5.60 -14.26
C PHE A 18 18.22 4.52 -15.14
N LEU A 19 18.23 4.71 -16.47
CA LEU A 19 17.48 3.86 -17.40
C LEU A 19 18.08 2.46 -17.54
N PHE A 20 19.42 2.35 -17.58
CA PHE A 20 20.08 1.08 -17.87
C PHE A 20 19.73 -0.02 -16.86
N PRO A 21 19.85 0.17 -15.54
CA PRO A 21 19.48 -0.89 -14.59
C PRO A 21 18.01 -1.26 -14.64
N VAL A 22 17.11 -0.27 -14.84
CA VAL A 22 15.67 -0.50 -14.94
C VAL A 22 15.33 -1.32 -16.18
N LEU A 23 15.82 -0.91 -17.34
CA LEU A 23 15.58 -1.61 -18.61
C LEU A 23 16.23 -2.99 -18.61
N PHE A 24 17.41 -3.13 -18.01
CA PHE A 24 18.09 -4.43 -17.88
C PHE A 24 17.27 -5.42 -17.05
N VAL A 25 16.72 -4.98 -15.91
CA VAL A 25 15.84 -5.82 -15.07
C VAL A 25 14.58 -6.25 -15.82
N ILE A 26 13.95 -5.34 -16.58
CA ILE A 26 12.78 -5.66 -17.41
C ILE A 26 13.15 -6.66 -18.51
N ALA A 27 14.25 -6.43 -19.22
CA ALA A 27 14.68 -7.29 -20.32
C ALA A 27 15.04 -8.71 -19.87
N GLN A 28 15.60 -8.85 -18.66
CA GLN A 28 15.92 -10.16 -18.07
C GLN A 28 14.70 -10.86 -17.45
N GLY A 29 13.56 -10.17 -17.30
CA GLY A 29 12.40 -10.71 -16.59
C GLY A 29 12.71 -11.06 -15.13
N SER A 30 13.63 -10.32 -14.50
CA SER A 30 14.11 -10.63 -13.15
C SER A 30 12.97 -10.53 -12.12
N THR A 31 12.87 -11.52 -11.24
CA THR A 31 11.93 -11.49 -10.12
C THR A 31 12.41 -10.49 -9.05
N LEU A 32 11.65 -9.42 -8.84
CA LEU A 32 11.93 -8.43 -7.81
C LEU A 32 11.23 -8.83 -6.50
N TYR A 33 12.01 -9.35 -5.55
CA TYR A 33 11.54 -9.62 -4.20
C TYR A 33 11.28 -8.29 -3.46
N ASP A 34 10.18 -8.22 -2.71
CA ASP A 34 9.79 -7.01 -1.95
C ASP A 34 9.71 -5.71 -2.79
N GLY A 35 9.36 -5.86 -4.08
CA GLY A 35 9.04 -4.76 -4.97
C GLY A 35 10.25 -3.99 -5.49
N TRP A 36 10.06 -2.69 -5.71
CA TRP A 36 11.01 -1.84 -6.43
C TRP A 36 12.23 -1.37 -5.59
N ARG A 37 12.33 -1.80 -4.33
CA ARG A 37 13.41 -1.37 -3.40
C ARG A 37 14.81 -1.61 -3.94
N HIS A 38 14.99 -2.72 -4.66
CA HIS A 38 16.27 -3.07 -5.29
C HIS A 38 16.73 -2.06 -6.34
N LEU A 39 15.84 -1.20 -6.85
CA LEU A 39 16.14 -0.19 -7.87
C LEU A 39 16.28 1.22 -7.28
N LEU A 40 16.18 1.42 -5.96
CA LEU A 40 16.26 2.74 -5.34
C LEU A 40 17.59 3.48 -5.62
N PHE A 41 18.67 2.76 -5.87
CA PHE A 41 19.97 3.37 -6.20
C PHE A 41 19.95 4.11 -7.56
N THR A 42 18.94 3.87 -8.40
CA THR A 42 18.76 4.58 -9.67
C THR A 42 18.14 5.97 -9.51
N TYR A 43 17.55 6.28 -8.35
CA TYR A 43 16.90 7.56 -8.09
C TYR A 43 17.87 8.75 -8.03
N PRO A 44 19.01 8.70 -7.31
CA PRO A 44 19.95 9.83 -7.25
C PRO A 44 20.38 10.39 -8.62
N PRO A 45 20.80 9.58 -9.61
CA PRO A 45 21.14 10.13 -10.94
C PRO A 45 19.92 10.69 -11.68
N LEU A 46 18.72 10.11 -11.51
CA LEU A 46 17.48 10.67 -12.06
C LEU A 46 17.17 12.05 -11.47
N VAL A 47 17.28 12.20 -10.14
CA VAL A 47 17.03 13.48 -9.46
C VAL A 47 18.01 14.55 -9.94
N ALA A 48 19.30 14.20 -10.06
CA ALA A 48 20.31 15.11 -10.62
C ALA A 48 19.98 15.52 -12.06
N PHE A 49 19.58 14.56 -12.90
CA PHE A 49 19.16 14.83 -14.29
C PHE A 49 17.95 15.78 -14.33
N VAL A 50 16.90 15.51 -13.56
CA VAL A 50 15.69 16.34 -13.49
C VAL A 50 16.02 17.74 -12.98
N ALA A 51 16.85 17.87 -11.93
CA ALA A 51 17.23 19.17 -11.38
C ALA A 51 17.97 20.03 -12.43
N LEU A 52 18.96 19.46 -13.11
CA LEU A 52 19.75 20.16 -14.13
C LEU A 52 18.93 20.55 -15.37
N THR A 53 18.00 19.68 -15.78
CA THR A 53 17.10 19.96 -16.92
C THR A 53 16.06 21.01 -16.56
N TRP A 54 15.50 20.95 -15.36
CA TRP A 54 14.54 21.92 -14.86
C TRP A 54 15.16 23.32 -14.70
N ASP A 55 16.38 23.39 -14.18
CA ASP A 55 17.16 24.64 -14.09
C ASP A 55 17.28 25.33 -15.45
N THR A 56 17.66 24.58 -16.49
CA THR A 56 17.71 25.13 -17.85
C THR A 56 16.37 25.52 -18.43
N ALA A 57 15.33 24.72 -18.15
CA ALA A 57 14.00 25.00 -18.67
C ALA A 57 13.46 26.31 -18.06
N LEU A 58 13.59 26.49 -16.75
CA LEU A 58 13.14 27.69 -16.06
C LEU A 58 13.82 28.96 -16.61
N ALA A 59 15.13 28.92 -16.85
CA ALA A 59 15.87 30.04 -17.43
C ALA A 59 15.29 30.50 -18.79
N GLN A 60 14.73 29.59 -19.59
CA GLN A 60 14.08 29.93 -20.86
C GLN A 60 12.69 30.56 -20.70
N PHE A 61 12.06 30.40 -19.53
CA PHE A 61 10.72 30.90 -19.22
C PHE A 61 10.71 32.12 -18.28
N GLU A 62 11.86 32.55 -17.76
CA GLU A 62 11.96 33.69 -16.83
C GLU A 62 11.30 34.97 -17.35
N GLN A 63 11.45 35.25 -18.64
CA GLN A 63 10.84 36.43 -19.29
C GLN A 63 9.36 36.22 -19.64
N LYS A 64 8.83 35.00 -19.49
CA LYS A 64 7.47 34.59 -19.85
C LYS A 64 6.66 34.26 -18.59
N LYS A 65 6.48 35.25 -17.71
CA LYS A 65 5.80 35.11 -16.40
C LYS A 65 4.46 34.39 -16.48
N GLY A 66 3.66 34.61 -17.54
CA GLY A 66 2.39 33.91 -17.74
C GLY A 66 2.53 32.38 -17.86
N ILE A 67 3.58 31.89 -18.53
CA ILE A 67 3.85 30.45 -18.66
C ILE A 67 4.27 29.86 -17.31
N LEU A 68 5.14 30.56 -16.57
CA LEU A 68 5.56 30.12 -15.24
C LEU A 68 4.37 30.01 -14.28
N ILE A 69 3.48 31.01 -14.28
CA ILE A 69 2.25 30.97 -13.48
C ILE A 69 1.36 29.81 -13.93
N ALA A 70 1.18 29.61 -15.23
CA ALA A 70 0.38 28.50 -15.76
C ALA A 70 0.94 27.13 -15.35
N LEU A 71 2.26 26.95 -15.40
CA LEU A 71 2.93 25.73 -14.94
C LEU A 71 2.74 25.50 -13.45
N LEU A 72 2.93 26.54 -12.62
CA LEU A 72 2.69 26.44 -11.17
C LEU A 72 1.24 26.08 -10.87
N VAL A 73 0.28 26.73 -11.53
CA VAL A 73 -1.15 26.44 -11.38
C VAL A 73 -1.44 25.00 -11.81
N ALA A 74 -0.89 24.53 -12.93
CA ALA A 74 -1.06 23.16 -13.39
C ALA A 74 -0.48 22.15 -12.39
N MET A 75 0.73 22.38 -11.89
CA MET A 75 1.35 21.52 -10.87
C MET A 75 0.53 21.50 -9.57
N SER A 76 0.09 22.66 -9.08
CA SER A 76 -0.78 22.75 -7.91
C SER A 76 -2.11 22.03 -8.13
N ALA A 77 -2.71 22.16 -9.31
CA ALA A 77 -3.96 21.46 -9.65
C ALA A 77 -3.78 19.94 -9.65
N MET A 78 -2.63 19.42 -10.11
CA MET A 78 -2.32 17.99 -10.07
C MET A 78 -2.17 17.44 -8.64
N MET A 79 -1.92 18.29 -7.63
CA MET A 79 -1.84 17.88 -6.22
C MET A 79 -3.21 17.79 -5.53
N ILE A 80 -4.25 18.38 -6.12
CA ILE A 80 -5.59 18.44 -5.51
C ILE A 80 -6.15 17.03 -5.32
N GLU A 81 -6.02 16.17 -6.31
CA GLU A 81 -6.62 14.83 -6.24
C GLU A 81 -5.91 13.90 -5.23
N PRO A 82 -4.55 13.81 -5.20
CA PRO A 82 -3.86 13.13 -4.12
C PRO A 82 -4.23 13.66 -2.74
N LEU A 83 -4.40 14.98 -2.60
CA LEU A 83 -4.81 15.60 -1.34
C LEU A 83 -6.22 15.14 -0.92
N ILE A 84 -7.17 15.12 -1.85
CA ILE A 84 -8.52 14.59 -1.60
C ILE A 84 -8.44 13.13 -1.16
N PHE A 85 -7.60 12.32 -1.81
CA PHE A 85 -7.41 10.92 -1.43
C PHE A 85 -6.85 10.80 0.00
N ILE A 86 -5.83 11.58 0.35
CA ILE A 86 -5.21 11.58 1.69
C ILE A 86 -6.25 11.98 2.76
N VAL A 87 -7.04 13.02 2.50
CA VAL A 87 -8.08 13.48 3.44
C VAL A 87 -9.17 12.42 3.65
N ARG A 88 -9.55 11.70 2.59
CA ARG A 88 -10.52 10.58 2.69
C ARG A 88 -9.94 9.34 3.38
N ASN A 89 -8.63 9.14 3.27
CA ASN A 89 -7.94 7.92 3.69
C ASN A 89 -6.73 8.25 4.60
N PRO A 90 -6.94 8.95 5.75
CA PRO A 90 -5.85 9.52 6.53
C PRO A 90 -4.90 8.49 7.15
N HIS A 91 -5.37 7.25 7.32
CA HIS A 91 -4.58 6.17 7.92
C HIS A 91 -3.72 5.39 6.92
N TYR A 92 -4.03 5.47 5.63
CA TYR A 92 -3.33 4.73 4.58
C TYR A 92 -3.20 5.57 3.29
N PRO A 93 -2.64 6.80 3.37
CA PRO A 93 -2.47 7.66 2.19
C PRO A 93 -1.56 7.04 1.13
N TYR A 94 -0.68 6.12 1.53
CA TYR A 94 0.30 5.49 0.66
C TYR A 94 -0.30 4.47 -0.33
N VAL A 95 -1.57 4.08 -0.15
CA VAL A 95 -2.29 3.17 -1.08
C VAL A 95 -2.93 3.93 -2.25
N TYR A 96 -2.57 5.20 -2.40
CA TYR A 96 -3.03 6.06 -3.48
C TYR A 96 -2.54 5.56 -4.85
N PHE A 97 -3.46 5.54 -5.81
CA PHE A 97 -3.17 5.36 -7.24
C PHE A 97 -3.87 6.46 -8.02
N ASN A 98 -3.19 6.98 -9.04
CA ASN A 98 -3.70 8.10 -9.80
C ASN A 98 -4.97 7.74 -10.59
N PRO A 99 -5.97 8.64 -10.68
CA PRO A 99 -7.22 8.37 -11.39
C PRO A 99 -7.05 8.16 -12.89
N ILE A 100 -5.99 8.71 -13.52
CA ILE A 100 -5.72 8.52 -14.95
C ILE A 100 -5.47 7.04 -15.26
N ALA A 101 -4.81 6.32 -14.35
CA ALA A 101 -4.63 4.87 -14.41
C ALA A 101 -5.84 4.07 -13.85
N GLY A 102 -6.95 4.73 -13.54
CA GLY A 102 -8.16 4.13 -12.96
C GLY A 102 -8.17 4.01 -11.44
N GLY A 103 -7.20 4.64 -10.77
CA GLY A 103 -7.13 4.72 -9.31
C GLY A 103 -6.94 3.37 -8.62
N ILE A 104 -7.24 3.33 -7.32
CA ILE A 104 -7.02 2.14 -6.50
C ILE A 104 -7.85 0.92 -6.96
N ARG A 105 -8.99 1.15 -7.62
CA ARG A 105 -9.82 0.07 -8.16
C ARG A 105 -9.11 -0.69 -9.28
N SER A 106 -8.50 0.02 -10.24
CA SER A 106 -7.72 -0.63 -11.30
C SER A 106 -6.43 -1.24 -10.77
N ALA A 107 -5.85 -0.68 -9.70
CA ALA A 107 -4.66 -1.25 -9.07
C ALA A 107 -4.94 -2.54 -8.30
N TYR A 108 -6.19 -2.75 -7.88
CA TYR A 108 -6.57 -3.87 -7.04
C TYR A 108 -6.40 -5.22 -7.76
N GLY A 109 -5.52 -6.06 -7.22
CA GLY A 109 -5.16 -7.35 -7.82
C GLY A 109 -4.11 -7.29 -8.93
N GLU A 110 -3.70 -6.09 -9.36
CA GLU A 110 -2.51 -5.87 -10.20
C GLU A 110 -1.29 -5.48 -9.37
N PHE A 111 -1.51 -4.70 -8.30
CA PHE A 111 -0.50 -4.22 -7.37
C PHE A 111 -0.88 -4.57 -5.93
N GLU A 112 0.12 -4.61 -5.05
CA GLU A 112 -0.12 -4.70 -3.60
C GLU A 112 -0.66 -3.35 -3.11
N THR A 113 -1.88 -3.35 -2.54
CA THR A 113 -2.50 -2.13 -1.99
C THR A 113 -1.95 -1.81 -0.59
N ASP A 114 -2.36 -2.54 0.44
CA ASP A 114 -1.85 -2.35 1.82
C ASP A 114 -0.55 -3.13 2.05
N TYR A 115 0.54 -2.68 1.41
CA TYR A 115 1.86 -3.30 1.49
C TYR A 115 2.35 -3.51 2.93
N TRP A 116 2.16 -2.51 3.80
CA TRP A 116 2.70 -2.51 5.16
C TRP A 116 1.76 -3.09 6.22
N GLY A 117 0.54 -3.49 5.84
CA GLY A 117 -0.44 -4.02 6.78
C GLY A 117 -0.94 -2.99 7.79
N VAL A 118 -0.98 -1.71 7.41
CA VAL A 118 -1.39 -0.61 8.30
C VAL A 118 -2.88 -0.73 8.65
N SER A 119 -3.67 -1.31 7.76
CA SER A 119 -5.10 -1.56 7.98
C SER A 119 -5.37 -2.48 9.17
N VAL A 120 -4.43 -3.35 9.57
CA VAL A 120 -4.58 -4.26 10.74
C VAL A 120 -4.88 -3.49 12.02
N LYS A 121 -4.23 -2.34 12.23
CA LYS A 121 -4.53 -1.48 13.38
C LYS A 121 -5.97 -0.98 13.33
N GLN A 122 -6.42 -0.54 12.16
CA GLN A 122 -7.79 -0.04 11.97
C GLN A 122 -8.81 -1.15 12.20
N GLY A 123 -8.49 -2.38 11.79
CA GLY A 123 -9.31 -3.56 12.10
C GLY A 123 -9.41 -3.83 13.61
N LEU A 124 -8.29 -3.74 14.35
CA LEU A 124 -8.32 -3.87 15.80
C LEU A 124 -9.11 -2.74 16.49
N ASP A 125 -8.92 -1.50 16.05
CA ASP A 125 -9.66 -0.35 16.60
C ASP A 125 -11.17 -0.52 16.36
N TRP A 126 -11.56 -1.01 15.17
CA TRP A 126 -12.96 -1.36 14.89
C TRP A 126 -13.46 -2.48 15.80
N MET A 127 -12.70 -3.56 15.98
CA MET A 127 -13.07 -4.66 16.88
C MET A 127 -13.28 -4.17 18.33
N GLU A 128 -12.47 -3.21 18.78
CA GLU A 128 -12.62 -2.59 20.09
C GLU A 128 -13.90 -1.75 20.18
N GLN A 129 -14.19 -0.94 19.14
CA GLN A 129 -15.42 -0.16 19.06
C GLN A 129 -16.69 -1.04 19.08
N GLN A 130 -16.62 -2.25 18.50
CA GLN A 130 -17.70 -3.22 18.54
C GLN A 130 -17.76 -4.03 19.85
N GLY A 131 -16.84 -3.81 20.79
CA GLY A 131 -16.77 -4.55 22.05
C GLY A 131 -16.29 -6.00 21.91
N ILE A 132 -15.74 -6.38 20.75
CA ILE A 132 -15.18 -7.72 20.51
C ILE A 132 -13.89 -7.91 21.33
N VAL A 133 -13.10 -6.85 21.46
CA VAL A 133 -11.91 -6.79 22.31
C VAL A 133 -12.00 -5.58 23.23
N SER A 134 -11.44 -5.68 24.43
CA SER A 134 -11.29 -4.53 25.33
C SER A 134 -10.15 -4.76 26.32
N GLU A 135 -9.58 -3.70 26.88
CA GLU A 135 -8.49 -3.80 27.87
C GLU A 135 -8.91 -4.46 29.21
N ASN A 136 -10.22 -4.56 29.43
CA ASN A 136 -10.84 -5.12 30.64
C ASN A 136 -11.50 -6.49 30.38
N MET A 137 -11.31 -7.08 29.19
CA MET A 137 -11.88 -8.39 28.89
C MET A 137 -11.32 -9.49 29.79
N THR A 138 -12.20 -10.40 30.23
CA THR A 138 -11.84 -11.57 31.04
C THR A 138 -11.48 -12.76 30.17
N ASP A 139 -12.26 -12.95 29.11
CA ASP A 139 -12.13 -14.05 28.18
C ASP A 139 -10.88 -13.91 27.32
N THR A 140 -10.39 -15.02 26.80
CA THR A 140 -9.24 -15.05 25.91
C THR A 140 -9.73 -15.43 24.52
N ILE A 141 -9.36 -14.63 23.53
CA ILE A 141 -9.65 -14.92 22.12
C ILE A 141 -8.35 -15.09 21.34
N THR A 142 -8.42 -15.83 20.25
CA THR A 142 -7.34 -16.02 19.29
C THR A 142 -7.65 -15.28 18.01
N VAL A 143 -6.79 -14.32 17.65
CA VAL A 143 -6.88 -13.52 16.43
C VAL A 143 -5.71 -13.85 15.52
N ILE A 144 -5.99 -14.29 14.30
CA ILE A 144 -4.93 -14.59 13.32
C ILE A 144 -4.82 -13.54 12.22
N SER A 145 -3.65 -13.40 11.62
CA SER A 145 -3.42 -12.47 10.52
C SER A 145 -2.27 -12.94 9.61
N ASN A 146 -2.31 -12.53 8.34
CA ASN A 146 -1.15 -12.59 7.44
C ASN A 146 -0.11 -11.49 7.73
N PHE A 147 -0.43 -10.57 8.66
CA PHE A 147 0.45 -9.56 9.24
C PHE A 147 0.46 -9.70 10.77
N SER A 148 0.78 -10.90 11.26
CA SER A 148 0.85 -11.20 12.70
C SER A 148 1.76 -10.24 13.46
N ASP A 149 2.86 -9.78 12.87
CA ASP A 149 3.78 -8.87 13.57
C ASP A 149 3.14 -7.51 13.85
N ALA A 150 2.36 -6.99 12.90
CA ALA A 150 1.60 -5.76 13.10
C ALA A 150 0.50 -5.97 14.15
N LEU A 151 -0.24 -7.07 14.05
CA LEU A 151 -1.26 -7.47 15.02
C LEU A 151 -0.68 -7.60 16.44
N ASP A 152 0.43 -8.31 16.60
CA ASP A 152 1.17 -8.52 17.84
C ASP A 152 1.53 -7.20 18.51
N LYS A 153 2.09 -6.28 17.70
CA LYS A 153 2.56 -4.96 18.15
C LYS A 153 1.43 -4.14 18.78
N TYR A 154 0.22 -4.22 18.24
CA TYR A 154 -0.93 -3.45 18.73
C TYR A 154 -1.74 -4.18 19.80
N ALA A 155 -1.83 -5.52 19.75
CA ALA A 155 -2.71 -6.29 20.60
C ALA A 155 -2.05 -6.78 21.91
N LYS A 156 -0.84 -7.34 21.87
CA LYS A 156 -0.28 -8.10 23.01
C LYS A 156 -0.18 -7.27 24.29
N LYS A 157 0.40 -6.08 24.20
CA LYS A 157 0.59 -5.18 25.34
C LYS A 157 -0.72 -4.55 25.79
N LYS A 158 -1.53 -4.06 24.84
CA LYS A 158 -2.78 -3.34 25.11
C LYS A 158 -3.80 -4.23 25.84
N TYR A 159 -4.00 -5.45 25.34
CA TYR A 159 -4.99 -6.38 25.89
C TYR A 159 -4.39 -7.37 26.91
N LYS A 160 -3.22 -7.09 27.47
CA LYS A 160 -2.60 -7.87 28.59
C LYS A 160 -2.56 -9.38 28.32
N GLY A 161 -2.32 -9.79 27.07
CA GLY A 161 -2.26 -11.20 26.65
C GLY A 161 -3.62 -11.90 26.47
N LYS A 162 -4.76 -11.20 26.63
CA LYS A 162 -6.11 -11.75 26.41
C LYS A 162 -6.47 -11.91 24.93
N VAL A 163 -5.85 -11.11 24.07
CA VAL A 163 -5.86 -11.32 22.63
C VAL A 163 -4.60 -12.11 22.28
N LYS A 164 -4.75 -13.43 22.13
CA LYS A 164 -3.71 -14.31 21.58
C LYS A 164 -3.63 -14.07 20.09
N THR A 165 -2.42 -13.98 19.55
CA THR A 165 -2.19 -13.63 18.16
C THR A 165 -1.46 -14.75 17.44
N GLY A 166 -1.76 -14.95 16.16
CA GLY A 166 -1.12 -15.98 15.36
C GLY A 166 -0.92 -15.57 13.91
N TYR A 167 0.14 -16.10 13.30
CA TYR A 167 0.35 -16.00 11.86
C TYR A 167 -0.48 -17.05 11.14
N ALA A 168 -1.17 -16.62 10.09
CA ALA A 168 -1.78 -17.53 9.13
C ALA A 168 -1.70 -16.94 7.73
N ARG A 169 -1.52 -17.78 6.71
CA ARG A 169 -1.81 -17.38 5.33
C ARG A 169 -3.31 -17.47 5.11
N PHE A 170 -3.86 -16.58 4.29
CA PHE A 170 -5.30 -16.62 3.98
C PHE A 170 -5.77 -18.02 3.54
N ARG A 171 -4.97 -18.74 2.73
CA ARG A 171 -5.30 -20.10 2.26
C ARG A 171 -5.21 -21.20 3.33
N GLN A 172 -4.41 -21.00 4.38
CA GLN A 172 -4.17 -21.94 5.47
C GLN A 172 -4.98 -21.62 6.73
N ARG A 173 -5.93 -20.67 6.64
CA ARG A 173 -6.71 -20.21 7.79
C ARG A 173 -7.52 -21.33 8.45
N TYR A 174 -7.85 -22.40 7.74
CA TYR A 174 -8.62 -23.53 8.30
C TYR A 174 -7.76 -24.53 9.08
N ASP A 175 -6.43 -24.41 9.03
CA ASP A 175 -5.51 -25.33 9.71
C ASP A 175 -5.30 -24.97 11.19
N LEU A 176 -5.84 -23.82 11.62
CA LEU A 176 -5.68 -23.27 12.97
C LEU A 176 -7.04 -23.07 13.63
N ASN A 177 -7.06 -23.16 14.97
CA ASN A 177 -8.20 -22.74 15.77
C ASN A 177 -8.09 -21.25 16.09
N TRP A 178 -9.06 -20.45 15.65
CA TRP A 178 -9.12 -19.00 15.85
C TRP A 178 -10.57 -18.54 15.99
N ASP A 179 -10.76 -17.42 16.68
CA ASP A 179 -12.07 -16.80 16.89
C ASP A 179 -12.33 -15.71 15.85
N TYR A 180 -11.31 -14.89 15.61
CA TYR A 180 -11.32 -13.83 14.60
C TYR A 180 -10.07 -13.85 13.72
N ALA A 181 -10.17 -13.28 12.53
CA ALA A 181 -9.01 -13.09 11.66
C ALA A 181 -9.00 -11.71 11.01
N LEU A 182 -7.83 -11.11 10.91
CA LEU A 182 -7.58 -9.84 10.23
C LEU A 182 -6.66 -10.13 9.05
N PHE A 183 -7.22 -10.35 7.86
CA PHE A 183 -6.41 -10.58 6.67
C PHE A 183 -6.35 -9.32 5.81
N ALA A 184 -5.14 -8.86 5.52
CA ALA A 184 -4.93 -7.82 4.52
C ALA A 184 -4.97 -8.41 3.11
N SER A 185 -5.25 -7.57 2.11
CA SER A 185 -5.27 -7.95 0.69
C SER A 185 -3.92 -8.46 0.18
N ARG A 186 -2.80 -7.99 0.77
CA ARG A 186 -1.45 -8.48 0.45
C ARG A 186 -1.33 -9.97 0.77
N PHE A 187 -0.61 -10.72 -0.07
CA PHE A 187 -0.50 -12.19 -0.03
C PHE A 187 -1.77 -12.96 -0.41
N VAL A 188 -2.87 -12.28 -0.74
CA VAL A 188 -3.98 -12.87 -1.50
C VAL A 188 -3.63 -12.76 -2.99
N SER A 189 -3.82 -13.84 -3.76
CA SER A 189 -3.51 -13.82 -5.18
C SER A 189 -4.38 -12.82 -5.93
N GLY A 190 -3.79 -12.06 -6.85
CA GLY A 190 -4.51 -11.08 -7.67
C GLY A 190 -5.71 -11.66 -8.41
N THR A 191 -5.66 -12.93 -8.82
CA THR A 191 -6.81 -13.65 -9.41
C THR A 191 -7.98 -13.77 -8.45
N HIS A 192 -7.75 -14.09 -7.16
CA HIS A 192 -8.81 -14.19 -6.16
C HIS A 192 -9.45 -12.83 -5.87
N LEU A 193 -8.63 -11.77 -5.83
CA LEU A 193 -9.06 -10.39 -5.65
C LEU A 193 -9.95 -9.93 -6.82
N LYS A 194 -9.51 -10.16 -8.07
CA LYS A 194 -10.27 -9.78 -9.27
C LYS A 194 -11.56 -10.58 -9.46
N GLN A 195 -11.59 -11.84 -9.00
CA GLN A 195 -12.80 -12.68 -9.05
C GLN A 195 -13.83 -12.32 -7.98
N GLY A 196 -13.52 -11.42 -7.04
CA GLY A 196 -14.42 -11.06 -5.94
C GLY A 196 -14.58 -12.16 -4.88
N THR A 197 -13.73 -13.19 -4.89
CA THR A 197 -13.78 -14.28 -3.89
C THR A 197 -13.15 -13.92 -2.55
N TRP A 198 -12.46 -12.77 -2.50
CA TRP A 198 -11.95 -12.16 -1.29
C TRP A 198 -12.39 -10.69 -1.27
N PRO A 199 -12.88 -10.16 -0.14
CA PRO A 199 -13.16 -10.86 1.13
C PRO A 199 -14.27 -11.92 1.00
N PRO A 200 -14.19 -13.06 1.71
CA PRO A 200 -15.21 -14.11 1.62
C PRO A 200 -16.49 -13.68 2.35
N GLU A 201 -17.62 -13.64 1.64
CA GLU A 201 -18.90 -13.12 2.13
C GLU A 201 -19.46 -13.90 3.34
N ASP A 202 -19.19 -15.20 3.43
CA ASP A 202 -19.74 -16.09 4.45
C ASP A 202 -19.18 -15.86 5.86
N LYS A 203 -18.01 -15.22 5.97
CA LYS A 203 -17.29 -15.03 7.25
C LYS A 203 -16.89 -13.59 7.52
N THR A 204 -16.89 -12.73 6.51
CA THR A 204 -16.53 -11.32 6.66
C THR A 204 -17.59 -10.60 7.46
N ILE A 205 -17.20 -10.09 8.64
CA ILE A 205 -18.06 -9.26 9.47
C ILE A 205 -17.85 -7.77 9.22
N HIS A 206 -16.68 -7.39 8.70
CA HIS A 206 -16.36 -6.00 8.34
C HIS A 206 -15.13 -5.94 7.42
N THR A 207 -14.98 -4.83 6.71
CA THR A 207 -13.81 -4.53 5.88
C THR A 207 -13.28 -3.13 6.18
N ILE A 208 -11.95 -2.99 6.08
CA ILE A 208 -11.31 -1.67 6.07
C ILE A 208 -11.01 -1.35 4.61
N ASP A 209 -11.59 -0.28 4.09
CA ASP A 209 -11.57 0.02 2.66
C ASP A 209 -10.91 1.38 2.36
N ALA A 210 -10.23 1.47 1.22
CA ALA A 210 -9.82 2.73 0.61
C ALA A 210 -10.66 3.00 -0.64
N ASN A 211 -11.48 4.05 -0.63
CA ASN A 211 -12.40 4.40 -1.72
C ASN A 211 -13.27 3.21 -2.21
N GLY A 212 -13.70 2.35 -1.28
CA GLY A 212 -14.50 1.15 -1.55
C GLY A 212 -13.71 -0.07 -2.05
N VAL A 213 -12.38 -0.01 -2.02
CA VAL A 213 -11.51 -1.17 -2.27
C VAL A 213 -11.06 -1.77 -0.93
N PRO A 214 -11.35 -3.04 -0.64
CA PRO A 214 -11.01 -3.65 0.63
C PRO A 214 -9.49 -3.83 0.77
N LEU A 215 -8.94 -3.25 1.83
CA LEU A 215 -7.55 -3.40 2.27
C LEU A 215 -7.42 -4.52 3.30
N LEU A 216 -8.42 -4.65 4.18
CA LEU A 216 -8.49 -5.67 5.23
C LEU A 216 -9.87 -6.30 5.28
N ALA A 217 -9.92 -7.61 5.46
CA ALA A 217 -11.10 -8.36 5.84
C ALA A 217 -11.02 -8.76 7.31
N ILE A 218 -12.06 -8.45 8.07
CA ILE A 218 -12.27 -8.93 9.44
C ILE A 218 -13.23 -10.10 9.37
N LEU A 219 -12.75 -11.28 9.75
CA LEU A 219 -13.51 -12.52 9.70
C LEU A 219 -13.85 -12.98 11.11
N LYS A 220 -15.01 -13.61 11.26
CA LYS A 220 -15.38 -14.36 12.47
C LYS A 220 -15.48 -15.84 12.14
N MET A 221 -14.93 -16.69 13.00
CA MET A 221 -15.09 -18.13 12.82
C MET A 221 -16.50 -18.54 13.24
N ILE A 222 -17.29 -19.00 12.28
CA ILE A 222 -18.59 -19.64 12.55
C ILE A 222 -18.29 -21.08 12.95
N THR A 223 -18.29 -21.38 14.25
CA THR A 223 -18.30 -22.74 14.77
C THR A 223 -19.68 -23.35 14.54
N THR A 224 -19.82 -24.26 13.58
CA THR A 224 -21.04 -25.03 13.32
C THR A 224 -21.28 -26.17 14.34
N TRP A 225 -20.61 -26.17 15.51
CA TRP A 225 -20.64 -27.28 16.47
C TRP A 225 -21.16 -26.92 17.87
N HIS A 226 -21.86 -25.81 18.03
CA HIS A 226 -22.77 -25.64 19.17
C HIS A 226 -24.20 -25.83 18.69
N SER A 227 -24.56 -27.08 18.39
CA SER A 227 -25.95 -27.51 18.55
C SER A 227 -26.27 -27.38 20.03
N GLU A 228 -27.23 -26.50 20.34
CA GLU A 228 -27.92 -26.47 21.61
C GLU A 228 -28.29 -27.90 22.02
N GLY A 229 -27.76 -28.34 23.15
CA GLY A 229 -28.10 -29.57 23.84
C GLY A 229 -28.51 -29.25 25.26
#